data_AF-A0A158G1W4-F1
#
_entry.id   AF-A0A158G1W4-F1
#
_cell.length_a   1.000
_cell.length_b   1.000
_cell.length_c   1.000
_cell.angle_alpha   90.00
_cell.angle_beta   90.00
_cell.angle_gamma   90.00
#
_symmetry.space_group_name_H-M   'P 1'
#
loop_
_entity.id
_entity.type
_entity.pdbx_description
1 polymer ?
#
loop_
_entity_poly.entity_id
_entity_poly.type
_entity_poly.pdbx_seq_one_letter_code
_entity_poly.pdbx_strand_id
1 'polypeptide(L)'
;MNRIRRIGIALGAVLVIAGFSFYHSPDFDTSQAAMDRATVDCLARGLTHDEKARIARLTAVHDRESIDPVYADLLARCVVRSDQWDRSPQLVTSARHLLSQDPEFKRLLNARSMELAQRP
;
A
#
# COMPACT_ATOMS: atom_id res chain seq x y z
N MET A 1 -18.72 10.82 51.77
CA MET A 1 -18.48 11.79 50.67
C MET A 1 -17.59 11.28 49.52
N ASN A 2 -17.32 9.96 49.38
CA ASN A 2 -16.43 9.44 48.31
C ASN A 2 -17.11 8.75 47.11
N ARG A 3 -18.44 8.53 47.13
CA ARG A 3 -19.15 7.85 46.02
C ARG A 3 -19.56 8.80 44.90
N ILE A 4 -20.05 10.00 45.22
CA ILE A 4 -20.58 10.96 44.25
C ILE A 4 -19.46 11.47 43.32
N ARG A 5 -18.24 11.64 43.84
CA ARG A 5 -17.07 12.11 43.09
C ARG A 5 -16.55 11.07 42.07
N ARG A 6 -16.76 9.77 42.30
CA ARG A 6 -16.38 8.71 41.35
C ARG A 6 -17.36 8.58 40.19
N ILE A 7 -18.64 8.85 40.43
CA ILE A 7 -19.68 8.76 39.39
C ILE A 7 -19.50 9.84 38.33
N GLY A 8 -19.14 11.07 38.72
CA GLY A 8 -18.91 12.17 37.77
C GLY A 8 -17.72 11.94 36.83
N ILE A 9 -16.65 11.29 37.30
CA ILE A 9 -15.46 11.00 36.49
C ILE A 9 -15.72 9.87 35.49
N ALA A 10 -16.49 8.84 35.90
CA ALA A 10 -16.86 7.74 35.02
C ALA A 10 -17.78 8.20 33.87
N LEU A 11 -18.75 9.07 34.17
CA LEU A 11 -19.65 9.64 33.14
C LEU A 11 -18.92 10.54 32.14
N GLY A 12 -17.96 11.34 32.59
CA GLY A 12 -17.15 12.18 31.70
C GLY A 12 -16.29 11.39 30.72
N ALA A 13 -15.65 10.30 31.19
CA ALA A 13 -14.83 9.45 30.33
C ALA A 13 -15.65 8.73 29.26
N VAL A 14 -16.86 8.24 29.61
CA VAL A 14 -17.74 7.55 28.65
C VAL A 14 -18.24 8.51 27.57
N LEU A 15 -18.55 9.77 27.91
CA LEU A 15 -18.98 10.78 26.94
C LEU A 15 -17.86 11.21 25.99
N VAL A 16 -16.62 11.31 26.46
CA VAL A 16 -15.47 11.61 25.59
C VAL A 16 -15.18 10.45 24.65
N ILE A 17 -15.24 9.20 25.12
CA ILE A 17 -15.03 8.00 24.27
C ILE A 17 -16.16 7.84 23.25
N ALA A 18 -17.42 8.05 23.65
CA ALA A 18 -18.56 7.96 22.76
C ALA A 18 -18.59 9.10 21.72
N GLY A 19 -18.21 10.32 22.12
CA GLY A 19 -18.12 11.47 21.22
C GLY A 19 -16.99 11.35 20.20
N PHE A 20 -15.82 10.82 20.59
CA PHE A 20 -14.70 10.60 19.67
C PHE A 20 -15.00 9.51 18.64
N SER A 21 -15.66 8.42 19.05
CA SER A 21 -16.01 7.32 18.15
C SER A 21 -17.10 7.69 17.15
N PHE A 22 -17.99 8.63 17.48
CA PHE A 22 -19.02 9.10 16.54
C PHE A 22 -18.51 10.13 15.51
N TYR A 23 -17.34 10.72 15.73
CA TYR A 23 -16.74 11.67 14.78
C TYR A 23 -15.86 10.99 13.72
N HIS A 24 -15.48 9.73 13.93
CA HIS A 24 -14.88 8.89 12.89
C HIS A 24 -15.99 8.33 12.00
N SER A 25 -16.37 9.10 10.99
CA SER A 25 -17.37 8.68 10.02
C SER A 25 -16.88 7.42 9.26
N PRO A 26 -17.59 6.27 9.36
CA PRO A 26 -17.21 5.02 8.67
C PRO A 26 -17.16 5.16 7.14
N ASP A 27 -17.81 6.19 6.57
CA ASP A 27 -17.72 6.53 5.15
C ASP A 27 -16.31 7.02 4.72
N PHE A 28 -15.55 7.65 5.62
CA PHE A 28 -14.18 8.06 5.33
C PHE A 28 -13.23 6.86 5.26
N ASP A 29 -13.36 5.91 6.20
CA ASP A 29 -12.53 4.70 6.19
C ASP A 29 -12.82 3.79 4.99
N THR A 30 -14.11 3.67 4.62
CA THR A 30 -14.52 2.88 3.45
C THR A 30 -14.08 3.52 2.14
N SER A 31 -14.21 4.85 2.00
CA SER A 31 -13.73 5.57 0.81
C SER A 31 -12.21 5.55 0.72
N GLN A 32 -11.50 5.73 1.82
CA GLN A 32 -10.05 5.63 1.88
C GLN A 32 -9.57 4.22 1.50
N ALA A 33 -10.19 3.17 2.04
CA ALA A 33 -9.88 1.80 1.66
C ALA A 33 -10.20 1.49 0.19
N ALA A 34 -11.24 2.11 -0.39
CA ALA A 34 -11.54 1.97 -1.82
C ALA A 34 -10.49 2.65 -2.69
N MET A 35 -10.05 3.85 -2.32
CA MET A 35 -9.02 4.60 -3.05
C MET A 35 -7.64 3.94 -2.94
N ASP A 36 -7.30 3.39 -1.77
CA ASP A 36 -6.07 2.63 -1.56
C ASP A 36 -6.08 1.34 -2.40
N ARG A 37 -7.22 0.63 -2.50
CA ARG A 37 -7.37 -0.50 -3.43
C ARG A 37 -7.19 -0.10 -4.88
N ALA A 38 -7.80 1.00 -5.31
CA ALA A 38 -7.65 1.50 -6.67
C ALA A 38 -6.19 1.87 -7.00
N THR A 39 -5.49 2.46 -6.03
CA THR A 39 -4.06 2.80 -6.16
C THR A 39 -3.22 1.53 -6.28
N VAL A 40 -3.47 0.54 -5.43
CA VAL A 40 -2.79 -0.76 -5.47
C VAL A 40 -3.06 -1.49 -6.80
N ASP A 41 -4.28 -1.44 -7.31
CA ASP A 41 -4.63 -2.02 -8.61
C ASP A 41 -3.91 -1.29 -9.76
N CYS A 42 -3.83 0.04 -9.73
CA CYS A 42 -3.03 0.81 -10.69
C CYS A 42 -1.55 0.41 -10.66
N LEU A 43 -0.96 0.29 -9.47
CA LEU A 43 0.45 -0.07 -9.27
C LEU A 43 0.79 -1.52 -9.63
N ALA A 44 -0.19 -2.43 -9.74
CA ALA A 44 0.04 -3.85 -9.99
C ALA A 44 -0.53 -4.33 -11.33
N ARG A 45 -1.79 -3.99 -11.62
CA ARG A 45 -2.53 -4.42 -12.81
C ARG A 45 -2.51 -3.39 -13.93
N GLY A 46 -2.36 -2.10 -13.57
CA GLY A 46 -2.24 -1.00 -14.53
C GLY A 46 -0.87 -0.89 -15.22
N LEU A 47 0.10 -1.72 -14.81
CA LEU A 47 1.44 -1.73 -15.38
C LEU A 47 1.44 -2.21 -16.83
N THR A 48 2.12 -1.47 -17.68
CA THR A 48 2.48 -1.88 -19.04
C THR A 48 3.44 -3.07 -19.02
N HIS A 49 3.54 -3.77 -20.15
CA HIS A 49 4.50 -4.86 -20.33
C HIS A 49 5.94 -4.42 -20.01
N ASP A 50 6.36 -3.26 -20.50
CA ASP A 50 7.72 -2.76 -20.32
C ASP A 50 8.01 -2.40 -18.86
N GLU A 51 7.03 -1.83 -18.15
CA GLU A 51 7.15 -1.55 -16.71
C GLU A 51 7.28 -2.85 -15.91
N LYS A 52 6.44 -3.86 -16.21
CA LYS A 52 6.55 -5.18 -15.59
C LYS A 52 7.92 -5.82 -15.87
N ALA A 53 8.41 -5.74 -17.11
CA ALA A 53 9.70 -6.27 -17.50
C ALA A 53 10.86 -5.56 -16.78
N ARG A 54 10.78 -4.23 -16.63
CA ARG A 54 11.76 -3.43 -15.90
C ARG A 54 11.77 -3.79 -14.42
N ILE A 55 10.61 -3.86 -13.78
CA ILE A 55 10.49 -4.26 -12.36
C ILE A 55 11.01 -5.69 -12.18
N ALA A 56 10.66 -6.63 -13.07
CA ALA A 56 11.13 -8.01 -13.01
C ALA A 56 12.65 -8.11 -13.09
N ARG A 57 13.27 -7.35 -14.01
CA ARG A 57 14.73 -7.27 -14.14
C ARG A 57 15.41 -6.78 -12.87
N LEU A 58 14.94 -5.67 -12.30
CA LEU A 58 15.50 -5.10 -11.07
C LEU A 58 15.28 -6.02 -9.86
N THR A 59 14.13 -6.68 -9.81
CA THR A 59 13.81 -7.66 -8.77
C THR A 59 14.73 -8.88 -8.85
N ALA A 60 15.04 -9.37 -10.06
CA ALA A 60 15.89 -10.55 -10.27
C ALA A 60 17.34 -10.33 -9.78
N VAL A 61 17.85 -9.10 -9.82
CA VAL A 61 19.20 -8.75 -9.33
C VAL A 61 19.20 -8.19 -7.91
N HIS A 62 18.05 -8.19 -7.22
CA HIS A 62 17.88 -7.60 -5.89
C HIS A 62 18.33 -6.13 -5.77
N ASP A 63 18.25 -5.36 -6.86
CA ASP A 63 18.67 -3.97 -6.89
C ASP A 63 17.57 -3.06 -6.35
N ARG A 64 17.60 -2.86 -5.03
CA ARG A 64 16.62 -2.03 -4.30
C ARG A 64 16.80 -0.55 -4.58
N GLU A 65 18.02 -0.07 -4.75
CA GLU A 65 18.27 1.35 -5.01
C GLU A 65 17.68 1.77 -6.36
N SER A 66 17.81 0.92 -7.38
CA SER A 66 17.20 1.16 -8.69
C SER A 66 15.69 0.94 -8.73
N ILE A 67 15.12 0.14 -7.81
CA ILE A 67 13.67 -0.16 -7.81
C ILE A 67 12.83 0.97 -7.21
N ASP A 68 13.37 1.68 -6.22
CA ASP A 68 12.66 2.73 -5.50
C ASP A 68 12.23 3.91 -6.42
N PRO A 69 13.06 4.46 -7.33
CA PRO A 69 12.62 5.51 -8.24
C PRO A 69 11.56 5.01 -9.25
N VAL A 70 11.50 3.71 -9.55
CA VAL A 70 10.45 3.14 -10.41
C VAL A 70 9.09 3.25 -9.72
N TYR A 71 9.04 2.83 -8.45
CA TYR A 71 7.81 2.91 -7.67
C TYR A 71 7.45 4.35 -7.33
N ALA A 72 8.41 5.27 -7.19
CA ALA A 72 8.14 6.68 -7.01
C ALA A 72 7.41 7.29 -8.23
N ASP A 73 7.86 7.00 -9.44
CA ASP A 73 7.17 7.42 -10.68
C ASP A 73 5.77 6.82 -10.80
N LEU A 74 5.64 5.52 -10.51
CA LEU A 74 4.35 4.83 -10.54
C LEU A 74 3.38 5.40 -9.51
N LEU A 75 3.84 5.68 -8.29
CA LEU A 75 3.05 6.33 -7.26
C LEU A 75 2.60 7.73 -7.71
N ALA A 76 3.48 8.52 -8.34
CA ALA A 76 3.12 9.84 -8.84
C ALA A 76 1.97 9.82 -9.87
N ARG A 77 1.83 8.72 -10.62
CA ARG A 77 0.73 8.52 -11.58
C ARG A 77 -0.52 7.90 -10.96
N CYS A 78 -0.36 6.99 -9.99
CA CYS A 78 -1.46 6.19 -9.45
C CYS A 78 -2.10 6.81 -8.18
N VAL A 79 -1.35 7.60 -7.42
CA VAL A 79 -1.85 8.24 -6.20
C VAL A 79 -2.78 9.38 -6.58
N VAL A 80 -3.98 9.37 -5.99
CA VAL A 80 -5.05 10.34 -6.27
C VAL A 80 -5.30 11.31 -5.12
N ARG A 81 -4.72 11.04 -3.94
CA ARG A 81 -4.84 11.89 -2.75
C ARG A 81 -3.51 12.05 -2.01
N SER A 82 -3.33 13.21 -1.37
CA SER A 82 -2.10 13.53 -0.64
C SER A 82 -1.81 12.57 0.53
N ASP A 83 -2.84 12.13 1.27
CA ASP A 83 -2.66 11.26 2.46
C ASP A 83 -2.22 9.83 2.11
N GLN A 84 -2.30 9.43 0.84
CA GLN A 84 -1.81 8.14 0.38
C GLN A 84 -0.29 8.12 0.30
N TRP A 85 0.36 9.29 0.12
CA TRP A 85 1.82 9.39 0.10
C TRP A 85 2.43 8.94 1.42
N ASP A 86 1.80 9.27 2.55
CA ASP A 86 2.24 8.84 3.89
C ASP A 86 2.21 7.32 4.06
N ARG A 87 1.34 6.63 3.29
CA ARG A 87 1.18 5.17 3.29
C ARG A 87 1.78 4.50 2.05
N SER A 88 2.61 5.21 1.28
CA SER A 88 3.25 4.68 0.08
C SER A 88 3.96 3.34 0.29
N PRO A 89 4.71 3.11 1.39
CA PRO A 89 5.37 1.82 1.61
C PRO A 89 4.38 0.65 1.70
N GLN A 90 3.22 0.85 2.34
CA GLN A 90 2.18 -0.16 2.47
C GLN A 90 1.52 -0.44 1.12
N LEU A 91 1.18 0.62 0.37
CA LEU A 91 0.57 0.50 -0.96
C LEU A 91 1.51 -0.24 -1.94
N VAL A 92 2.79 0.11 -1.96
CA VAL A 92 3.80 -0.56 -2.78
C VAL A 92 3.97 -2.02 -2.37
N THR A 93 3.96 -2.32 -1.07
CA THR A 93 4.07 -3.71 -0.58
C THR A 93 2.87 -4.54 -1.04
N SER A 94 1.64 -4.01 -0.90
CA SER A 94 0.43 -4.66 -1.39
C SER A 94 0.44 -4.84 -2.91
N ALA A 95 0.87 -3.82 -3.66
CA ALA A 95 1.00 -3.90 -5.12
C ALA A 95 2.04 -4.95 -5.54
N ARG A 96 3.20 -5.01 -4.90
CA ARG A 96 4.21 -6.05 -5.12
C ARG A 96 3.66 -7.44 -4.83
N HIS A 97 2.86 -7.59 -3.77
CA HIS A 97 2.20 -8.86 -3.47
C HIS A 97 1.26 -9.29 -4.60
N LEU A 98 0.41 -8.38 -5.10
CA LEU A 98 -0.47 -8.69 -6.24
C LEU A 98 0.33 -8.97 -7.52
N LEU A 99 1.34 -8.16 -7.82
CA LEU A 99 2.20 -8.33 -8.99
C LEU A 99 2.96 -9.67 -8.93
N SER A 100 3.34 -10.13 -7.74
CA SER A 100 3.97 -11.45 -7.55
C SER A 100 3.05 -12.61 -7.94
N GLN A 101 1.73 -12.39 -7.98
CA GLN A 101 0.73 -13.37 -8.39
C GLN A 101 0.42 -13.30 -9.88
N ASP A 102 0.79 -12.21 -10.56
CA ASP A 102 0.56 -11.98 -11.99
C ASP A 102 1.33 -12.99 -12.86
N PRO A 103 0.66 -13.79 -13.70
CA PRO A 103 1.32 -14.83 -14.51
C PRO A 103 2.32 -14.28 -15.51
N GLU A 104 2.07 -13.10 -16.07
CA GLU A 104 3.00 -12.43 -16.99
C GLU A 104 4.26 -12.00 -16.25
N PHE A 105 4.11 -11.30 -15.12
CA PHE A 105 5.25 -10.90 -14.29
C PHE A 105 6.09 -12.10 -13.84
N LYS A 106 5.46 -13.20 -13.40
CA LYS A 106 6.17 -14.43 -13.05
C LYS A 106 7.01 -14.98 -14.20
N ARG A 107 6.47 -14.99 -15.43
CA ARG A 107 7.21 -15.44 -16.62
C ARG A 107 8.42 -14.55 -16.90
N LEU A 108 8.24 -13.23 -16.83
CA LEU A 108 9.32 -12.26 -17.01
C LEU A 108 10.41 -12.42 -15.94
N LEU A 109 10.03 -12.55 -14.68
CA LEU A 109 10.94 -12.74 -13.57
C LEU A 109 11.73 -14.05 -13.71
N ASN A 110 11.05 -15.16 -13.98
CA ASN A 110 11.69 -16.46 -14.18
C ASN A 110 12.68 -16.44 -15.34
N ALA A 111 12.30 -15.85 -16.48
CA ALA A 111 13.20 -15.71 -17.63
C ALA A 111 14.48 -14.95 -17.27
N ARG A 112 14.37 -13.85 -16.51
CA ARG A 112 15.55 -13.08 -16.06
C ARG A 112 16.39 -13.83 -15.04
N SER A 113 15.77 -14.51 -14.08
CA SER A 113 16.51 -15.31 -13.10
C SER A 113 17.27 -16.45 -13.76
N MET A 114 16.69 -17.12 -14.77
CA MET A 114 17.38 -18.16 -15.54
C MET A 114 18.54 -17.60 -16.38
N GLU A 115 18.35 -16.45 -17.02
CA GLU A 115 19.41 -15.77 -17.77
C GLU A 115 20.60 -15.43 -16.85
N LEU A 116 20.31 -14.91 -15.66
CA LEU A 116 21.34 -14.58 -14.66
C LEU A 116 22.07 -15.83 -14.15
N ALA A 117 21.36 -16.94 -13.93
CA ALA A 117 21.95 -18.20 -13.49
C ALA A 117 22.87 -18.86 -14.54
N GLN A 118 22.70 -18.51 -15.83
CA GLN A 118 23.52 -19.01 -16.93
C GLN A 118 24.73 -18.14 -17.24
N ARG A 119 24.89 -16.98 -16.58
CA ARG A 119 26.07 -16.14 -16.76
C ARG A 119 27.28 -16.79 -16.09
N PRO A 120 28.41 -16.92 -16.80
CA PRO A 120 29.63 -17.56 -16.29
C PRO A 120 30.28 -16.76 -15.16
#